data_AF-A0A955H8E7-F1
#
_entry.id   AF-A0A955H8E7-F1
#
_cell.length_a   1.000
_cell.length_b   1.000
_cell.length_c   1.000
_cell.angle_alpha   90.00
_cell.angle_beta   90.00
_cell.angle_gamma   90.00
#
_symmetry.space_group_name_H-M   'P 1'
#
loop_
_entity.id
_entity.type
_entity.pdbx_description
1 polymer ?
#
loop_
_entity_poly.entity_id
_entity_poly.type
_entity_poly.pdbx_seq_one_letter_code
_entity_poly.pdbx_strand_id
1 'polypeptide(L)' 'MKGATYTISELAKEFDVTPRAIRFYEDQGLISPSRKGRRRVYRER' A
#
# COMPACT_ATOMS: atom_id res chain seq x y z
N MET A 1 10.36 5.14 -16.68
CA MET A 1 10.33 5.33 -15.21
C MET A 1 9.64 4.12 -14.60
N LYS A 2 10.33 3.31 -13.79
CA LYS A 2 9.75 2.09 -13.20
C LYS A 2 8.83 2.53 -12.05
N GLY A 3 7.51 2.40 -12.21
CA GLY A 3 6.59 2.58 -11.10
C GLY A 3 6.86 1.51 -10.05
N ALA A 4 7.43 1.91 -8.91
CA ALA A 4 7.69 1.00 -7.81
C ALA A 4 6.36 0.49 -7.25
N THR A 5 6.26 -0.83 -7.11
CA THR A 5 5.11 -1.47 -6.45
C THR A 5 5.50 -1.84 -5.04
N TYR A 6 4.70 -1.40 -4.07
CA TYR A 6 4.94 -1.61 -2.66
C TYR A 6 3.88 -2.55 -2.07
N THR A 7 4.29 -3.42 -1.17
CA THR A 7 3.39 -4.16 -0.28
C THR A 7 3.00 -3.29 0.91
N ILE A 8 2.01 -3.73 1.70
CA ILE A 8 1.61 -3.03 2.94
C ILE A 8 2.83 -2.82 3.86
N SER A 9 3.68 -3.83 4.00
CA SER A 9 4.83 -3.76 4.92
C SER A 9 5.92 -2.81 4.43
N GLU A 10 6.18 -2.77 3.12
CA GLU A 10 7.15 -1.84 2.52
C GLU A 10 6.64 -0.40 2.65
N LEU A 11 5.36 -0.17 2.32
CA LEU A 11 4.73 1.15 2.46
C LEU A 11 4.70 1.62 3.92
N ALA A 12 4.39 0.71 4.85
CA ALA A 12 4.42 1.00 6.28
C ALA A 12 5.82 1.45 6.73
N LYS A 13 6.87 0.75 6.29
CA LYS A 13 8.26 1.08 6.64
C LYS A 13 8.71 2.41 6.03
N GLU A 14 8.31 2.71 4.81
CA GLU A 14 8.71 3.92 4.10
C GLU A 14 8.11 5.19 4.70
N PHE A 15 6.87 5.11 5.18
CA PHE A 15 6.16 6.23 5.81
C PHE A 15 6.28 6.24 7.35
N ASP A 16 7.08 5.33 7.92
CA ASP A 16 7.20 5.12 9.37
C ASP A 16 5.84 4.98 10.10
N VAL A 17 4.92 4.25 9.46
CA VAL A 17 3.60 3.94 10.00
C VAL A 17 3.43 2.45 10.21
N THR A 18 2.37 2.06 10.93
CA THR A 18 2.06 0.64 11.09
C THR A 18 1.33 0.07 9.86
N PRO A 19 1.48 -1.22 9.56
CA PRO A 19 0.64 -1.91 8.57
C PRO A 19 -0.86 -1.79 8.83
N ARG A 20 -1.26 -1.56 10.09
CA ARG A 20 -2.65 -1.32 10.48
C ARG A 20 -3.14 0.05 9.98
N ALA A 21 -2.31 1.08 10.05
CA ALA A 21 -2.64 2.41 9.52
C ALA A 21 -2.89 2.36 8.01
N ILE A 22 -2.03 1.64 7.26
CA ILE A 22 -2.24 1.45 5.82
C ILE A 22 -3.59 0.77 5.53
N ARG A 23 -3.95 -0.30 6.26
CA ARG A 23 -5.28 -0.93 6.09
C ARG A 23 -6.42 0.00 6.46
N PHE A 24 -6.25 0.81 7.51
CA PHE A 24 -7.24 1.80 7.90
C PHE A 24 -7.47 2.82 6.76
N TYR A 25 -6.40 3.30 6.13
CA TYR A 25 -6.53 4.19 4.97
C TYR A 25 -7.19 3.52 3.76
N GLU A 26 -6.95 2.21 3.56
CA GLU A 26 -7.66 1.42 2.54
C GLU A 26 -9.15 1.33 2.86
N ASP A 27 -9.51 1.03 4.11
CA ASP A 27 -10.90 0.92 4.56
C ASP A 27 -11.63 2.27 4.52
N GLN A 28 -10.92 3.38 4.75
CA GLN A 28 -11.44 4.75 4.57
C GLN A 28 -11.51 5.20 3.10
N GLY A 29 -11.00 4.39 2.16
CA GLY A 29 -10.98 4.73 0.73
C GLY A 29 -9.94 5.80 0.35
N LEU A 30 -9.02 6.16 1.25
CA LEU A 30 -7.96 7.14 1.00
C LEU A 30 -6.87 6.58 0.08
N ILE A 31 -6.62 5.27 0.17
CA ILE A 31 -5.69 4.56 -0.71
C ILE A 31 -6.38 3.36 -1.33
N SER A 32 -5.98 3.00 -2.54
CA SER A 32 -6.54 1.86 -3.27
C SER A 32 -5.42 0.95 -3.76
N PRO A 33 -5.32 -0.29 -3.25
CA PRO A 33 -4.35 -1.24 -3.76
C PRO A 33 -4.78 -1.77 -5.13
N SER A 34 -3.82 -1.94 -6.02
CA SER A 34 -3.98 -2.84 -7.15
C SER A 34 -3.88 -4.28 -6.63
N ARG A 35 -4.69 -5.19 -7.18
CA ARG A 35 -4.61 -6.62 -6.83
C ARG A 35 -3.74 -7.35 -7.86
N LYS A 36 -2.70 -8.03 -7.39
CA LYS A 36 -1.91 -8.97 -8.19
C LYS A 36 -2.17 -10.38 -7.66
N GLY A 37 -3.21 -11.02 -8.19
CA GLY A 37 -3.78 -12.23 -7.63
C GLY A 37 -4.37 -11.98 -6.24
N ARG A 38 -3.90 -12.72 -5.24
CA ARG A 38 -4.35 -12.61 -3.84
C ARG A 38 -3.62 -11.51 -3.05
N ARG A 39 -2.58 -10.89 -3.63
CA ARG A 39 -1.72 -9.91 -2.95
C ARG A 39 -2.14 -8.48 -3.31
N ARG A 40 -2.22 -7.62 -2.28
CA ARG A 40 -2.43 -6.17 -2.42
C ARG A 40 -1.09 -5.50 -2.72
N VAL A 41 -1.02 -4.72 -3.80
CA VAL A 41 0.16 -3.96 -4.23
C VAL A 41 -0.22 -2.50 -4.46
N TYR A 42 0.51 -1.60 -3.82
CA TYR A 42 0.38 -0.16 -3.94
C TYR A 42 1.37 0.33 -5.00
N ARG A 43 1.04 1.43 -5.66
CA ARG A 43 1.95 2.10 -6.59
C ARG A 43 2.08 3.54 -6.13
N GLU A 44 3.31 4.04 -6.16
CA GLU A 44 3.54 5.48 -6.14
C GLU A 44 2.99 6.06 -7.45
N ARG A 45 2.27 7.17 -7.36
CA ARG A 45 1.65 7.84 -8.51
C ARG A 45 2.59 8.87 -9.10
#